data_AF-A0A1M7JWK9-F1
#
_entry.id   AF-A0A1M7JWK9-F1
#
_cell.length_a   1.000
_cell.length_b   1.000
_cell.length_c   1.000
_cell.angle_alpha   90.00
_cell.angle_beta   90.00
_cell.angle_gamma   90.00
#
_symmetry.space_group_name_H-M   'P 1'
#
loop_
_entity.id
_entity.type
_entity.pdbx_description
1 polymer ?
#
loop_
_entity_poly.entity_id
_entity_poly.type
_entity_poly.pdbx_seq_one_letter_code
_entity_poly.pdbx_strand_id
1 'polypeptide(L)'
;MQSIESVLQEYDRMIHHLIHKYKIRDTEGDFFQEGLIAIWHAYQTYDESKSKFSTYVYYCIARRFLNKIQKDNRENDQLQSWLNQITTDDFVTEMELDVDTQMLTDIQKVLSQKQWCWFVEFILRDQAVQDIAEKYEVTNNAVKNWGKLARPKIQQVLRVKEYVE
;
A
#
# COMPACT_ATOMS: atom_id res chain seq x y z
N MET A 1 -11.88 -12.11 36.31
CA MET A 1 -11.76 -12.00 34.83
C MET A 1 -10.59 -11.06 34.57
N GLN A 2 -9.58 -11.48 33.80
CA GLN A 2 -8.51 -10.54 33.39
C GLN A 2 -9.13 -9.41 32.56
N SER A 3 -8.65 -8.17 32.74
CA SER A 3 -9.12 -7.04 31.94
C SER A 3 -8.61 -7.18 30.50
N ILE A 4 -9.37 -6.62 29.55
CA ILE A 4 -9.00 -6.67 28.13
C ILE A 4 -7.66 -5.96 27.87
N GLU A 5 -7.37 -4.89 28.59
CA GLU A 5 -6.12 -4.14 28.48
C GLU A 5 -4.92 -5.02 28.86
N SER A 6 -5.06 -5.83 29.91
CA SER A 6 -4.01 -6.77 30.32
C SER A 6 -3.78 -7.86 29.28
N VAL A 7 -4.85 -8.33 28.63
CA VAL A 7 -4.74 -9.33 27.56
C VAL A 7 -4.07 -8.72 26.33
N LEU A 8 -4.47 -7.52 25.91
CA LEU A 8 -3.84 -6.85 24.77
C LEU A 8 -2.32 -6.68 24.98
N GLN A 9 -1.91 -6.16 26.14
CA GLN A 9 -0.49 -6.01 26.47
C GLN A 9 0.29 -7.33 26.49
N GLU A 10 -0.33 -8.43 26.94
CA GLU A 10 0.31 -9.75 26.96
C GLU A 10 0.63 -10.24 25.54
N TYR A 11 -0.28 -9.98 24.59
CA TYR A 11 -0.22 -10.51 23.23
C TYR A 11 0.35 -9.53 22.19
N ASP A 12 0.70 -8.29 22.56
CA ASP A 12 1.37 -7.31 21.66
C ASP A 12 2.62 -7.89 20.97
N ARG A 13 3.44 -8.64 21.72
CA ARG A 13 4.63 -9.31 21.17
C ARG A 13 4.30 -10.33 20.08
N MET A 14 3.11 -10.95 20.15
CA MET A 14 2.63 -11.88 19.13
C MET A 14 2.27 -11.17 17.84
N ILE A 15 1.69 -9.96 17.93
CA ILE A 15 1.41 -9.11 16.76
C ILE A 15 2.73 -8.77 16.06
N HIS A 16 3.71 -8.23 16.78
CA HIS A 16 5.02 -7.90 16.21
C HIS A 16 5.72 -9.13 15.62
N HIS A 17 5.67 -10.27 16.30
CA HIS A 17 6.20 -11.52 15.77
C HIS A 17 5.58 -11.87 14.42
N LEU A 18 4.25 -11.76 14.28
CA LEU A 18 3.53 -12.06 13.04
C LEU A 18 3.81 -11.04 11.93
N ILE A 19 3.92 -9.74 12.27
CA ILE A 19 4.35 -8.69 11.34
C ILE A 19 5.72 -9.04 10.73
N HIS A 20 6.69 -9.38 11.59
CA HIS A 20 8.02 -9.78 11.14
C HIS A 20 8.02 -11.08 10.35
N LYS A 21 7.28 -12.09 10.83
CA LYS A 21 7.18 -13.42 10.18
C LYS A 21 6.65 -13.32 8.76
N TYR A 22 5.63 -12.49 8.53
CA TYR A 22 5.07 -12.28 7.20
C TYR A 22 5.78 -11.19 6.40
N LYS A 23 6.89 -10.64 6.93
CA LYS A 23 7.70 -9.58 6.28
C LYS A 23 6.85 -8.35 5.92
N ILE A 24 5.87 -8.04 6.75
CA ILE A 24 4.98 -6.89 6.58
C ILE A 24 5.76 -5.61 6.91
N ARG A 25 5.66 -4.61 6.04
CA ARG A 25 6.18 -3.26 6.31
C ARG A 25 5.07 -2.39 6.87
N ASP A 26 4.90 -2.44 8.18
CA ASP A 26 3.82 -1.74 8.89
C ASP A 26 4.23 -0.33 9.32
N THR A 27 4.41 0.59 8.36
CA THR A 27 4.92 1.95 8.66
C THR A 27 3.89 2.82 9.39
N GLU A 28 2.61 2.63 9.07
CA GLU A 28 1.49 3.40 9.65
C GLU A 28 0.83 2.69 10.83
N GLY A 29 1.20 1.44 11.11
CA GLY A 29 0.63 0.65 12.20
C GLY A 29 -0.71 -0.02 11.89
N ASP A 30 -1.13 -0.07 10.63
CA ASP A 30 -2.40 -0.68 10.20
C ASP A 30 -2.47 -2.16 10.59
N PHE A 31 -1.40 -2.92 10.37
CA PHE A 31 -1.38 -4.33 10.75
C PHE A 31 -1.34 -4.49 12.27
N PHE A 32 -0.63 -3.61 12.98
CA PHE A 32 -0.64 -3.62 14.43
C PHE A 32 -2.05 -3.41 14.99
N GLN A 33 -2.79 -2.43 14.48
CA GLN A 33 -4.18 -2.17 14.86
C GLN A 33 -5.10 -3.36 14.54
N GLU A 34 -4.99 -3.94 13.34
CA GLU A 34 -5.76 -5.13 12.97
C GLU A 34 -5.46 -6.34 13.88
N GLY A 35 -4.22 -6.45 14.37
CA GLY A 35 -3.83 -7.44 15.36
C GLY A 35 -4.53 -7.25 16.71
N LEU A 36 -4.60 -6.01 17.21
CA LEU A 36 -5.32 -5.67 18.44
C LEU A 36 -6.82 -6.00 18.32
N ILE A 37 -7.44 -5.66 17.19
CA ILE A 37 -8.84 -5.98 16.93
C ILE A 37 -9.05 -7.50 16.89
N ALA A 38 -8.11 -8.25 16.30
CA ALA A 38 -8.18 -9.72 16.29
C ALA A 38 -8.09 -10.32 17.69
N ILE A 39 -7.25 -9.78 18.58
CA ILE A 39 -7.16 -10.22 19.99
C ILE A 39 -8.46 -9.92 20.71
N TRP A 40 -9.01 -8.71 20.56
CA TRP A 40 -10.28 -8.32 21.16
C TRP A 40 -11.42 -9.27 20.75
N HIS A 41 -11.50 -9.57 19.45
CA HIS A 41 -12.47 -10.53 18.94
C HIS A 41 -12.25 -11.92 19.53
N ALA A 42 -11.00 -12.40 19.56
CA ALA A 42 -10.65 -13.69 20.13
C ALA A 42 -11.03 -13.79 21.60
N TYR A 43 -10.83 -12.72 22.38
CA TYR A 43 -11.25 -12.64 23.78
C TYR A 43 -12.77 -12.84 23.95
N GLN A 44 -13.57 -12.29 23.04
CA GLN A 44 -15.04 -12.42 23.09
C GLN A 44 -15.55 -13.78 22.63
N THR A 45 -14.89 -14.40 21.65
CA THR A 45 -15.39 -15.61 20.98
C THR A 45 -14.66 -16.88 21.39
N TYR A 46 -13.71 -16.80 22.33
CA TYR A 46 -12.92 -17.94 22.76
C TYR A 46 -13.79 -19.02 23.41
N ASP A 47 -13.45 -20.26 23.07
CA ASP A 47 -14.07 -21.46 23.61
C ASP A 47 -12.97 -22.37 24.14
N GLU A 48 -12.92 -22.51 25.46
CA GLU A 48 -11.91 -23.27 26.17
C GLU A 48 -11.94 -24.78 25.84
N SER A 49 -13.07 -25.30 25.35
CA SER A 49 -13.19 -26.70 24.95
C SER A 49 -12.42 -27.03 23.66
N LYS A 50 -12.09 -26.03 22.84
CA LYS A 50 -11.52 -26.23 21.50
C LYS A 50 -10.00 -26.16 21.46
N SER A 51 -9.40 -25.24 22.23
CA SER A 51 -7.95 -25.00 22.19
C SER A 51 -7.49 -24.12 23.35
N LYS A 52 -6.18 -23.99 23.55
CA LYS A 52 -5.62 -22.95 24.43
C LYS A 52 -5.87 -21.56 23.86
N PHE A 53 -6.14 -20.58 24.73
CA PHE A 53 -6.40 -19.20 24.34
C PHE A 53 -5.29 -18.61 23.45
N SER A 54 -4.03 -18.79 23.82
CA SER A 54 -2.89 -18.29 23.04
C SER A 54 -2.83 -18.85 21.61
N THR A 55 -3.19 -20.12 21.42
CA THR A 55 -3.29 -20.75 20.10
C THR A 55 -4.42 -20.11 19.27
N TYR A 56 -5.56 -19.87 19.90
CA TYR A 56 -6.70 -19.24 19.24
C TYR A 56 -6.42 -17.79 18.85
N VAL A 57 -5.83 -17.01 19.75
CA VAL A 57 -5.40 -15.63 19.49
C VAL A 57 -4.41 -15.57 18.32
N TYR A 58 -3.39 -16.43 18.33
CA TYR A 58 -2.43 -16.53 17.23
C TYR A 58 -3.14 -16.78 15.89
N TYR A 59 -4.09 -17.72 15.85
CA TYR A 59 -4.85 -18.05 14.65
C TYR A 59 -5.68 -16.85 14.16
N CYS A 60 -6.36 -16.15 15.07
CA CYS A 60 -7.15 -14.97 14.75
C CYS A 60 -6.30 -13.86 14.13
N ILE A 61 -5.15 -13.53 14.73
CA ILE A 61 -4.24 -12.50 14.19
C ILE A 61 -3.70 -12.94 12.83
N ALA A 62 -3.20 -14.18 12.72
CA ALA A 62 -2.63 -14.70 11.49
C ALA A 62 -3.65 -14.70 10.33
N ARG A 63 -4.88 -15.17 10.59
CA ARG A 63 -5.96 -15.16 9.60
C ARG A 63 -6.29 -13.74 9.16
N ARG A 64 -6.37 -12.80 10.10
CA ARG A 64 -6.68 -11.40 9.81
C ARG A 64 -5.61 -10.76 8.93
N PHE A 65 -4.34 -11.02 9.23
CA PHE A 65 -3.20 -10.55 8.43
C PHE A 65 -3.20 -11.14 7.02
N LEU A 66 -3.40 -12.45 6.89
CA LEU A 66 -3.46 -13.11 5.59
C LEU A 66 -4.59 -12.56 4.72
N ASN A 67 -5.77 -12.36 5.28
CA ASN A 67 -6.90 -11.78 4.56
C ASN A 67 -6.58 -10.35 4.10
N LYS A 68 -5.96 -9.53 4.96
CA LYS A 68 -5.55 -8.16 4.60
C LYS A 68 -4.52 -8.17 3.47
N ILE A 69 -3.46 -8.99 3.58
CA ILE A 69 -2.46 -9.15 2.51
C ILE A 69 -3.11 -9.57 1.19
N GLN A 70 -4.04 -10.54 1.23
CA GLN A 70 -4.74 -10.99 0.03
C GLN A 70 -5.62 -9.89 -0.58
N LYS A 71 -6.31 -9.11 0.24
CA LYS A 71 -7.10 -7.96 -0.20
C LYS A 71 -6.20 -6.92 -0.86
N ASP A 72 -5.14 -6.49 -0.18
CA ASP A 72 -4.17 -5.53 -0.70
C ASP A 72 -3.55 -6.03 -2.03
N ASN A 73 -3.27 -7.33 -2.16
CA ASN A 73 -2.77 -7.91 -3.41
C ASN A 73 -3.81 -7.88 -4.54
N ARG A 74 -5.07 -8.21 -4.26
CA ARG A 74 -6.15 -8.15 -5.27
C ARG A 74 -6.41 -6.73 -5.74
N GLU A 75 -6.40 -5.76 -4.83
CA GLU A 75 -6.51 -4.34 -5.17
C GLU A 75 -5.34 -3.90 -6.05
N ASN A 76 -4.12 -4.34 -5.72
CA ASN A 76 -2.97 -4.12 -6.61
C ASN A 76 -3.18 -4.76 -7.98
N ASP A 77 -3.64 -6.01 -8.07
CA ASP A 77 -3.86 -6.69 -9.34
C ASP A 77 -4.96 -6.01 -10.19
N GLN A 78 -6.01 -5.50 -9.54
CA GLN A 78 -7.07 -4.73 -10.22
C GLN A 78 -6.54 -3.39 -10.73
N LEU A 79 -5.78 -2.67 -9.89
CA LEU A 79 -5.09 -1.45 -10.29
C LEU A 79 -4.13 -1.71 -11.46
N GLN A 80 -3.39 -2.80 -11.40
CA GLN A 80 -2.49 -3.25 -12.47
C GLN A 80 -3.26 -3.52 -13.77
N SER A 81 -4.40 -4.23 -13.69
CA SER A 81 -5.27 -4.47 -14.84
C SER A 81 -5.80 -3.17 -15.44
N TRP A 82 -6.24 -2.23 -14.61
CA TRP A 82 -6.74 -0.93 -15.07
C TRP A 82 -5.62 -0.10 -15.72
N LEU A 83 -4.45 -0.01 -15.08
CA LEU A 83 -3.30 0.72 -15.63
C LEU A 83 -2.74 0.08 -16.90
N ASN A 84 -2.78 -1.25 -17.05
CA ASN A 84 -2.36 -1.93 -18.28
C ASN A 84 -3.30 -1.66 -19.46
N GLN A 85 -4.54 -1.25 -19.20
CA GLN A 85 -5.47 -0.81 -20.24
C GLN A 85 -5.23 0.64 -20.66
N ILE A 86 -4.46 1.41 -19.88
CA ILE A 86 -4.14 2.79 -20.20
C ILE A 86 -2.80 2.83 -20.92
N THR A 87 -2.83 3.20 -22.20
CA THR A 87 -1.64 3.37 -23.02
C THR A 87 -1.14 4.82 -22.98
N THR A 88 0.12 5.04 -23.34
CA THR A 88 0.70 6.39 -23.47
C THR A 88 -0.07 7.24 -24.51
N ASP A 89 -0.68 6.59 -25.51
CA ASP A 89 -1.56 7.23 -26.50
C ASP A 89 -2.86 7.77 -25.89
N ASP A 90 -3.43 7.12 -24.86
CA ASP A 90 -4.63 7.61 -24.18
C ASP A 90 -4.35 8.92 -23.42
N PHE A 91 -3.13 9.11 -22.91
CA PHE A 91 -2.72 10.36 -22.24
C PHE A 91 -2.43 11.51 -23.19
N VAL A 92 -1.80 11.23 -24.35
CA VAL A 92 -1.44 12.26 -25.34
C VAL A 92 -2.69 12.77 -26.07
N THR A 93 -3.65 11.88 -26.34
CA THR A 93 -4.88 12.25 -27.08
C THR A 93 -5.83 13.09 -26.25
N GLU A 94 -5.92 12.88 -24.94
CA GLU A 94 -6.90 13.57 -24.07
C GLU A 94 -6.44 14.95 -23.59
N MET A 95 -5.14 15.25 -23.60
CA MET A 95 -4.60 16.47 -22.97
C MET A 95 -3.99 17.52 -23.91
N GLU A 96 -3.92 17.31 -25.24
CA GLU A 96 -3.27 18.24 -26.21
C GLU A 96 -1.91 18.79 -25.71
N LEU A 97 -1.15 17.98 -24.98
CA LEU A 97 0.09 18.41 -24.35
C LEU A 97 1.21 18.49 -25.39
N ASP A 98 1.81 19.68 -25.56
CA ASP A 98 3.09 19.90 -26.26
C ASP A 98 4.27 19.42 -25.37
N VAL A 99 4.18 18.18 -24.89
CA VAL A 99 5.21 17.55 -24.06
C VAL A 99 5.94 16.55 -24.95
N ASP A 100 7.27 16.59 -24.92
CA ASP A 100 8.11 15.66 -25.67
C ASP A 100 7.74 14.21 -25.32
N THR A 101 7.07 13.53 -26.26
CA THR A 101 6.60 12.16 -26.15
C THR A 101 7.76 11.21 -25.78
N GLN A 102 8.98 11.54 -26.21
CA GLN A 102 10.17 10.75 -25.92
C GLN A 102 10.61 10.88 -24.45
N MET A 103 10.57 12.09 -23.89
CA MET A 103 10.88 12.34 -22.47
C MET A 103 9.91 11.59 -21.55
N LEU A 104 8.60 11.67 -21.82
CA LEU A 104 7.59 10.94 -21.05
C LEU A 104 7.80 9.43 -21.11
N THR A 105 8.09 8.91 -22.30
CA THR A 105 8.37 7.48 -22.52
C THR A 105 9.59 7.02 -21.72
N ASP A 106 10.64 7.84 -21.67
CA ASP A 106 11.87 7.51 -20.94
C ASP A 106 11.68 7.57 -19.42
N ILE A 107 10.86 8.51 -18.92
CA ILE A 107 10.45 8.54 -17.51
C ILE A 107 9.62 7.30 -17.16
N GLN A 108 8.65 6.94 -18.00
CA GLN A 108 7.77 5.78 -17.76
C GLN A 108 8.58 4.49 -17.58
N LYS A 109 9.63 4.28 -18.37
CA LYS A 109 10.47 3.08 -18.32
C LYS A 109 11.23 2.88 -17.00
N VAL A 110 11.50 3.94 -16.24
CA VAL A 110 12.28 3.82 -14.99
C VAL A 110 11.43 3.79 -13.72
N LEU A 111 10.18 4.22 -13.84
CA LEU A 111 9.25 4.26 -12.73
C LEU A 111 8.58 2.90 -12.54
N SER A 112 8.35 2.53 -11.29
CA SER A 112 7.39 1.47 -11.01
C SER A 112 5.99 1.98 -11.32
N GLN A 113 5.05 1.07 -11.50
CA GLN A 113 3.69 1.43 -11.87
C GLN A 113 2.99 2.37 -10.86
N LYS A 114 3.24 2.18 -9.56
CA LYS A 114 2.75 3.10 -8.51
C LYS A 114 3.39 4.49 -8.61
N GLN A 115 4.67 4.54 -8.99
CA GLN A 115 5.40 5.79 -9.22
C GLN A 115 4.91 6.50 -10.49
N TRP A 116 4.60 5.75 -11.54
CA TRP A 116 4.02 6.26 -12.78
C TRP A 116 2.59 6.79 -12.57
N CYS A 117 1.76 6.05 -11.83
CA CYS A 117 0.43 6.50 -11.42
C CYS A 117 0.51 7.83 -10.65
N TRP A 118 1.40 7.92 -9.65
CA TRP A 118 1.66 9.19 -8.98
C TRP A 118 2.11 10.29 -9.97
N PHE A 119 3.03 10.00 -10.88
CA PHE A 119 3.53 10.97 -11.85
C PHE A 119 2.39 11.52 -12.72
N VAL A 120 1.57 10.63 -13.28
CA VAL A 120 0.41 11.02 -14.08
C VAL A 120 -0.59 11.86 -13.28
N GLU A 121 -1.10 11.32 -12.17
CA GLU A 121 -2.27 11.91 -11.51
C GLU A 121 -1.88 13.18 -10.75
N PHE A 122 -0.72 13.18 -10.10
CA PHE A 122 -0.27 14.30 -9.30
C PHE A 122 0.52 15.35 -10.11
N ILE A 123 1.40 14.94 -11.04
CA ILE A 123 2.25 15.89 -11.79
C ILE A 123 1.57 16.37 -13.07
N LEU A 124 0.99 15.45 -13.87
CA LEU A 124 0.40 15.84 -15.15
C LEU A 124 -1.03 16.37 -14.99
N ARG A 125 -1.83 15.76 -14.11
CA ARG A 125 -3.26 16.10 -13.93
C ARG A 125 -3.55 16.99 -12.71
N ASP A 126 -2.53 17.37 -11.95
CA ASP A 126 -2.63 18.25 -10.78
C ASP A 126 -3.69 17.81 -9.75
N GLN A 127 -3.93 16.50 -9.61
CA GLN A 127 -4.89 15.96 -8.64
C GLN A 127 -4.34 16.03 -7.21
N ALA A 128 -5.21 16.27 -6.23
CA ALA A 128 -4.81 16.27 -4.83
C ALA A 128 -4.45 14.85 -4.36
N VAL A 129 -3.49 14.74 -3.44
CA VAL A 129 -3.07 13.47 -2.84
C VAL A 129 -4.24 12.69 -2.25
N GLN A 130 -5.21 13.40 -1.67
CA GLN A 130 -6.43 12.82 -1.11
C GLN A 130 -7.30 12.17 -2.19
N ASP A 131 -7.57 12.88 -3.29
CA ASP A 131 -8.41 12.37 -4.37
C ASP A 131 -7.76 11.13 -5.02
N ILE A 132 -6.42 11.14 -5.16
CA ILE A 132 -5.66 9.98 -5.64
C ILE A 132 -5.78 8.83 -4.63
N ALA A 133 -5.62 9.11 -3.33
CA ALA A 133 -5.73 8.09 -2.30
C ALA A 133 -7.12 7.43 -2.29
N GLU A 134 -8.18 8.23 -2.42
CA GLU A 134 -9.57 7.76 -2.51
C GLU A 134 -9.81 6.98 -3.81
N LYS A 135 -9.39 7.51 -4.96
CA LYS A 135 -9.54 6.89 -6.28
C LYS A 135 -8.90 5.51 -6.37
N TYR A 136 -7.76 5.34 -5.72
CA TYR A 136 -6.98 4.11 -5.75
C TYR A 136 -7.13 3.25 -4.49
N GLU A 137 -8.03 3.63 -3.57
CA GLU A 137 -8.29 2.95 -2.30
C GLU A 137 -7.02 2.71 -1.46
N VAL A 138 -6.11 3.67 -1.43
CA VAL A 138 -4.87 3.62 -0.65
C VAL A 138 -4.80 4.72 0.40
N THR A 139 -3.81 4.67 1.29
CA THR A 139 -3.58 5.76 2.24
C THR A 139 -2.87 6.95 1.59
N ASN A 140 -3.13 8.16 2.09
CA ASN A 140 -2.41 9.37 1.71
C ASN A 140 -0.88 9.22 1.80
N ASN A 141 -0.40 8.48 2.80
CA ASN A 141 1.02 8.23 2.99
C ASN A 141 1.59 7.28 1.93
N ALA A 142 0.80 6.33 1.42
CA ALA A 142 1.21 5.50 0.29
C ALA A 142 1.47 6.36 -0.96
N VAL A 143 0.54 7.25 -1.31
CA VAL A 143 0.67 8.15 -2.48
C VAL A 143 1.90 9.07 -2.34
N LYS A 144 2.09 9.68 -1.15
CA LYS A 144 3.29 10.49 -0.86
C LYS A 144 4.59 9.68 -0.99
N ASN A 145 4.58 8.43 -0.53
CA ASN A 145 5.74 7.55 -0.63
C ASN A 145 6.04 7.16 -2.09
N TRP A 146 5.04 7.00 -2.95
CA TRP A 146 5.25 6.80 -4.39
C TRP A 146 6.01 7.97 -4.99
N GLY A 147 5.58 9.20 -4.71
CA GLY A 147 6.27 10.41 -5.17
C GLY A 147 7.68 10.56 -4.61
N LYS A 148 7.87 10.29 -3.32
CA LYS A 148 9.21 10.32 -2.69
C LYS A 148 10.20 9.40 -3.40
N LEU A 149 9.77 8.21 -3.80
CA LEU A 149 10.61 7.22 -4.48
C LEU A 149 10.71 7.44 -6.00
N ALA A 150 9.73 8.11 -6.62
CA ALA A 150 9.72 8.44 -8.04
C ALA A 150 10.68 9.59 -8.38
N ARG A 151 10.65 10.68 -7.59
CA ARG A 151 11.45 11.91 -7.82
C ARG A 151 12.93 11.66 -8.15
N PRO A 152 13.71 10.87 -7.37
CA PRO A 152 15.13 10.67 -7.68
C PRO A 152 15.35 9.94 -9.00
N LYS A 153 14.45 9.02 -9.38
CA LYS A 153 14.54 8.30 -10.66
C LYS A 153 14.26 9.21 -11.85
N ILE A 154 13.23 10.06 -11.72
CA ILE A 154 12.89 11.07 -12.73
C ILE A 154 14.08 12.00 -12.92
N GLN A 155 14.60 12.59 -11.84
CA GLN A 155 15.76 13.49 -11.89
C GLN A 155 16.97 12.82 -12.56
N GLN A 156 17.23 11.55 -12.26
CA GLN A 156 18.32 10.81 -12.89
C GLN A 156 18.12 10.65 -14.40
N VAL A 157 16.92 10.27 -14.85
CA VAL A 157 16.64 10.13 -16.29
C VAL A 157 16.75 11.47 -17.00
N LEU A 158 16.18 12.52 -16.43
CA LEU A 158 16.21 13.86 -17.00
C LEU A 158 17.65 14.37 -17.17
N ARG A 159 18.51 14.10 -16.20
CA ARG A 159 19.93 14.45 -16.28
C ARG A 159 20.71 13.61 -17.28
N VAL A 160 20.51 12.29 -17.29
CA VAL A 160 21.26 11.36 -18.16
C VAL A 160 20.89 11.54 -19.63
N LYS A 161 19.65 11.91 -19.92
CA LYS A 161 19.16 12.16 -21.28
C LYS A 161 19.19 13.63 -21.69
N GLU A 162 19.78 14.50 -20.85
CA GLU A 162 19.98 15.93 -21.14
C GLU A 162 18.67 16.69 -21.43
N TYR A 163 17.56 16.27 -20.81
CA TYR A 163 16.28 16.97 -20.90
C TYR A 163 16.21 18.25 -20.06
N VAL A 164 17.17 18.41 -19.13
CA VAL A 164 17.25 19.56 -18.23
C VAL A 164 18.73 19.96 -18.14
N GLU A 165 19.02 21.24 -18.41
CA GLU A 165 20.36 21.84 -18.28
C GLU A 165 20.87 21.93 -16.83
#